data_AF-A0A0S1Z3C0-F1
#
_entry.id   AF-A0A0S1Z3C0-F1
#
_cell.length_a   1.000
_cell.length_b   1.000
_cell.length_c   1.000
_cell.angle_alpha   90.00
_cell.angle_beta   90.00
_cell.angle_gamma   90.00
#
_symmetry.space_group_name_H-M   'P 1'
#
loop_
_entity.id
_entity.type
_entity.pdbx_description
1 polymer ?
#
loop_
_entity_poly.entity_id
_entity_poly.type
_entity_poly.pdbx_seq_one_letter_code
_entity_poly.pdbx_strand_id
1 'polypeptide(L)'
;TTYSCVGVFQHGKVEIIANDQGNRTTPSYVAFTDTERLIGDAARNQVAMNPNNTVFDAKRLIGRKFNDHNVQSDMKHWPFDVIDDNTKPKIKVEYKGEGKSFYPEEISSMVLIKMKETAEAYLGTTVKDAVITVPAYFNDSQRQATKDAGTISGLNVLRIINEPTAAAIAYGLDKKVGGERNVLIFDLGGGTFDVSILTIEDGIFEVKSTAGDTHSGGEDFDNRMVNHFLQEFKRKYKKDP
;
A
#
# COMPACT_ATOMS: atom_id res chain seq x y z
N THR A 1 -0.90 -1.77 1.41
CA THR A 1 -0.42 -0.89 2.50
C THR A 1 1.05 -1.13 2.73
N THR A 2 1.42 -2.35 3.10
CA THR A 2 2.82 -2.74 3.37
C THR A 2 3.57 -3.26 2.14
N TYR A 3 2.85 -3.86 1.18
CA TYR A 3 3.39 -4.32 -0.10
C TYR A 3 2.53 -3.86 -1.27
N SER A 4 3.17 -3.83 -2.44
CA SER A 4 2.57 -3.62 -3.76
C SER A 4 2.86 -4.82 -4.66
N CYS A 5 1.98 -5.06 -5.63
CA CYS A 5 2.06 -6.14 -6.59
C CYS A 5 1.71 -5.58 -7.97
N VAL A 6 2.38 -6.07 -9.01
CA VAL A 6 2.11 -5.68 -10.40
C VAL A 6 1.91 -6.94 -11.25
N GLY A 7 0.90 -6.89 -12.11
CA GLY A 7 0.56 -7.97 -13.02
C GLY A 7 0.17 -7.45 -14.39
N VAL A 8 0.28 -8.31 -15.39
CA VAL A 8 -0.08 -8.03 -16.78
C VAL A 8 -1.02 -9.11 -17.30
N PHE A 9 -1.99 -8.73 -18.13
CA PHE A 9 -2.79 -9.68 -18.88
C PHE A 9 -2.25 -9.78 -20.31
N GLN A 10 -1.68 -10.93 -20.66
CA GLN A 10 -1.15 -11.20 -22.00
C GLN A 10 -1.36 -12.66 -22.38
N HIS A 11 -1.50 -12.93 -23.68
CA HIS A 11 -1.72 -14.29 -24.20
C HIS A 11 -2.88 -15.04 -23.51
N GLY A 12 -3.95 -14.32 -23.15
CA GLY A 12 -5.15 -14.89 -22.53
C GLY A 12 -5.02 -15.28 -21.06
N LYS A 13 -3.94 -14.87 -20.36
CA LYS A 13 -3.73 -15.15 -18.93
C LYS A 13 -3.17 -13.94 -18.18
N VAL A 14 -3.39 -13.92 -16.87
CA VAL A 14 -2.73 -12.98 -15.95
C VAL A 14 -1.38 -13.54 -15.55
N GLU A 15 -0.35 -12.71 -15.58
CA GLU A 15 0.99 -13.01 -15.08
C GLU A 15 1.37 -11.99 -14.00
N ILE A 16 1.77 -12.49 -12.82
CA ILE A 16 2.30 -11.65 -11.74
C ILE A 16 3.81 -11.54 -11.92
N ILE A 17 4.28 -10.30 -12.01
CA ILE A 17 5.65 -9.99 -12.39
C ILE A 17 6.52 -9.96 -11.13
N ALA A 18 7.63 -10.70 -11.15
CA ALA A 18 8.62 -10.65 -10.09
C ALA A 18 9.53 -9.41 -10.26
N ASN A 19 9.94 -8.80 -9.15
CA ASN A 19 10.89 -7.70 -9.14
C ASN A 19 12.33 -8.18 -9.40
N ASP A 20 13.28 -7.25 -9.36
CA ASP A 20 14.72 -7.48 -9.57
C ASP A 20 15.37 -8.43 -8.54
N GLN A 21 14.70 -8.72 -7.43
CA GLN A 21 15.10 -9.72 -6.44
C GLN A 21 14.36 -11.06 -6.57
N GLY A 22 13.47 -11.20 -7.56
CA GLY A 22 12.65 -12.39 -7.77
C GLY A 22 11.37 -12.44 -6.92
N ASN A 23 11.05 -11.38 -6.18
CA ASN A 23 9.85 -11.32 -5.33
C ASN A 23 8.63 -10.88 -6.14
N ARG A 24 7.50 -11.58 -5.98
CA ARG A 24 6.22 -11.23 -6.64
C ARG A 24 5.45 -10.08 -5.99
N THR A 25 5.90 -9.66 -4.81
CA THR A 25 5.43 -8.46 -4.13
C THR A 25 6.65 -7.64 -3.75
N THR A 26 6.51 -6.32 -3.77
CA THR A 26 7.58 -5.39 -3.38
C THR A 26 7.10 -4.56 -2.20
N PRO A 27 7.92 -4.40 -1.14
CA PRO A 27 7.55 -3.55 -0.01
C PRO A 27 7.18 -2.13 -0.45
N SER A 28 6.13 -1.56 0.12
CA SER A 28 5.72 -0.17 -0.13
C SER A 28 6.55 0.80 0.73
N TYR A 29 7.87 0.72 0.58
CA TYR A 29 8.86 1.46 1.36
C TYR A 29 9.64 2.40 0.45
N VAL A 30 9.92 3.61 0.93
CA VAL A 30 10.80 4.58 0.29
C VAL A 30 11.78 5.12 1.33
N ALA A 31 13.07 4.94 1.10
CA ALA A 31 14.11 5.47 1.98
C ALA A 31 14.92 6.56 1.28
N PHE A 32 15.26 7.59 2.03
CA PHE A 32 16.08 8.71 1.59
C PHE A 32 17.43 8.65 2.29
N THR A 33 18.50 8.77 1.50
CA THR A 33 19.88 8.73 1.99
C THR A 33 20.65 9.97 1.52
N ASP A 34 21.91 10.11 1.90
CA ASP A 34 22.76 11.21 1.45
C ASP A 34 23.09 11.16 -0.05
N THR A 35 22.96 10.00 -0.67
CA THR A 35 23.38 9.78 -2.07
C THR A 35 22.20 9.50 -2.98
N GLU A 36 21.26 8.69 -2.52
CA GLU A 36 20.20 8.13 -3.37
C GLU A 36 18.87 7.92 -2.64
N ARG A 37 17.84 7.63 -3.43
CA ARG A 37 16.53 7.23 -2.95
C ARG A 37 16.34 5.76 -3.24
N LEU A 38 16.09 4.97 -2.19
CA LEU A 38 15.83 3.54 -2.28
C LEU A 38 14.33 3.30 -2.25
N ILE A 39 13.85 2.30 -2.99
CA ILE A 39 12.42 1.95 -3.06
C ILE A 39 12.30 0.42 -3.01
N GLY A 40 11.30 -0.11 -2.30
CA GLY A 40 11.06 -1.55 -2.24
C GLY A 40 11.95 -2.27 -1.25
N ASP A 41 12.45 -3.44 -1.65
CA ASP A 41 13.27 -4.31 -0.80
C ASP A 41 14.53 -3.59 -0.27
N ALA A 42 15.19 -2.78 -1.11
CA ALA A 42 16.36 -2.01 -0.70
C ALA A 42 16.04 -1.00 0.43
N ALA A 43 14.90 -0.33 0.35
CA ALA A 43 14.45 0.59 1.41
C ALA A 43 14.09 -0.14 2.70
N ARG A 44 13.39 -1.28 2.59
CA ARG A 44 13.00 -2.08 3.76
C ARG A 44 14.22 -2.66 4.49
N ASN A 45 15.22 -3.16 3.76
CA ASN A 45 16.38 -3.83 4.36
C ASN A 45 17.23 -2.92 5.26
N GLN A 46 17.23 -1.61 5.01
CA GLN A 46 18.01 -0.64 5.78
C GLN A 46 17.21 0.13 6.85
N VAL A 47 15.92 -0.19 7.04
CA VAL A 47 15.03 0.56 7.95
C VAL A 47 15.57 0.65 9.39
N ALA A 48 16.25 -0.39 9.87
CA ALA A 48 16.84 -0.40 11.20
C ALA A 48 18.03 0.57 11.36
N MET A 49 18.71 0.91 10.27
CA MET A 49 19.86 1.83 10.27
C MET A 49 19.46 3.28 10.01
N ASN A 50 18.32 3.51 9.35
CA ASN A 50 17.86 4.84 8.94
C ASN A 50 16.33 4.99 9.14
N PRO A 51 15.81 4.79 10.36
CA PRO A 51 14.37 4.70 10.59
C PRO A 51 13.64 6.01 10.26
N ASN A 52 14.22 7.16 10.60
CA ASN A 52 13.57 8.47 10.46
C ASN A 52 13.43 8.94 9.01
N ASN A 53 14.24 8.41 8.09
CA ASN A 53 14.18 8.74 6.66
C ASN A 53 13.69 7.56 5.80
N THR A 54 13.12 6.54 6.44
CA THR A 54 12.50 5.39 5.75
C THR A 54 11.00 5.44 5.92
N VAL A 55 10.32 5.86 4.88
CA VAL A 55 8.88 6.06 4.85
C VAL A 55 8.19 4.77 4.42
N PHE A 56 7.20 4.36 5.19
CA PHE A 56 6.26 3.28 4.91
C PHE A 56 4.85 3.76 5.27
N ASP A 57 3.82 2.94 4.99
CA ASP A 57 2.44 3.25 5.37
C ASP A 57 1.85 4.56 4.83
N ALA A 58 2.44 5.13 3.77
CA ALA A 58 1.93 6.33 3.10
C ALA A 58 0.45 6.20 2.67
N LYS A 59 -0.03 4.98 2.39
CA LYS A 59 -1.45 4.67 2.10
C LYS A 59 -2.40 5.02 3.27
N ARG A 60 -1.92 5.07 4.52
CA ARG A 60 -2.71 5.52 5.68
C ARG A 60 -2.91 7.04 5.69
N LEU A 61 -1.99 7.80 5.11
CA LEU A 61 -2.01 9.27 5.04
C LEU A 61 -2.70 9.82 3.78
N ILE A 62 -2.66 9.08 2.68
CA ILE A 62 -3.09 9.56 1.37
C ILE A 62 -4.55 10.06 1.37
N GLY A 63 -4.77 11.27 0.86
CA GLY A 63 -6.08 11.91 0.78
C GLY A 63 -6.72 12.28 2.13
N ARG A 64 -6.00 12.20 3.25
CA ARG A 64 -6.46 12.64 4.57
C ARG A 64 -6.01 14.06 4.89
N LYS A 65 -6.65 14.64 5.91
CA LYS A 65 -6.21 15.89 6.53
C LYS A 65 -5.26 15.59 7.69
N PHE A 66 -4.34 16.50 7.95
CA PHE A 66 -3.37 16.38 9.04
C PHE A 66 -4.06 16.16 10.40
N ASN A 67 -5.14 16.92 10.68
CA ASN A 67 -5.91 16.83 11.93
C ASN A 67 -6.93 15.67 11.98
N ASP A 68 -6.94 14.75 10.99
CA ASP A 68 -7.75 13.53 11.06
C ASP A 68 -7.31 12.70 12.28
N HIS A 69 -8.27 12.25 13.09
CA HIS A 69 -8.01 11.44 14.29
C HIS A 69 -7.10 10.24 14.00
N ASN A 70 -7.32 9.56 12.86
CA ASN A 70 -6.54 8.40 12.49
C ASN A 70 -5.11 8.79 12.13
N VAL A 71 -4.90 9.93 11.46
CA VAL A 71 -3.56 10.46 11.17
C VAL A 71 -2.83 10.79 12.48
N GLN A 72 -3.49 11.50 13.40
CA GLN A 72 -2.91 11.86 14.70
C GLN A 72 -2.60 10.63 15.58
N SER A 73 -3.39 9.56 15.45
CA SER A 73 -3.11 8.29 16.12
C SER A 73 -1.89 7.59 15.51
N ASP A 74 -1.86 7.47 14.18
CA ASP A 74 -0.81 6.72 13.46
C ASP A 74 0.57 7.39 13.58
N MET A 75 0.62 8.72 13.59
CA MET A 75 1.86 9.49 13.76
C MET A 75 2.61 9.17 15.05
N LYS A 76 1.95 8.63 16.07
CA LYS A 76 2.61 8.23 17.34
C LYS A 76 3.43 6.95 17.20
N HIS A 77 3.24 6.20 16.12
CA HIS A 77 3.84 4.89 15.89
C HIS A 77 4.90 4.91 14.78
N TRP A 78 5.03 6.00 14.03
CA TRP A 78 6.02 6.12 12.98
C TRP A 78 7.33 6.75 13.47
N PRO A 79 8.48 6.30 12.94
CA PRO A 79 9.78 6.90 13.26
C PRO A 79 10.05 8.20 12.49
N PHE A 80 9.32 8.45 11.40
CA PHE A 80 9.48 9.64 10.56
C PHE A 80 8.49 10.73 10.94
N ASP A 81 8.89 11.98 10.73
CA ASP A 81 8.07 13.14 11.05
C ASP A 81 6.98 13.37 9.99
N VAL A 82 5.77 13.69 10.45
CA VAL A 82 4.69 14.18 9.61
C VAL A 82 4.34 15.60 10.07
N ILE A 83 4.33 16.55 9.14
CA ILE A 83 4.06 17.98 9.39
C ILE A 83 2.78 18.42 8.70
N ASP A 84 2.14 19.46 9.23
CA ASP A 84 0.99 20.10 8.61
C ASP A 84 1.45 21.10 7.54
N ASP A 85 0.90 20.97 6.34
CA ASP A 85 0.98 21.98 5.28
C ASP A 85 -0.44 22.34 4.85
N ASN A 86 -0.97 23.42 5.42
CA ASN A 86 -2.30 23.94 5.10
C ASN A 86 -3.40 22.86 5.18
N THR A 87 -3.44 22.11 6.30
CA THR A 87 -4.34 20.99 6.60
C THR A 87 -4.00 19.66 5.94
N LYS A 88 -2.99 19.61 5.05
CA LYS A 88 -2.55 18.36 4.42
C LYS A 88 -1.28 17.83 5.10
N PRO A 89 -1.20 16.53 5.41
CA PRO A 89 0.02 15.96 5.98
C PRO A 89 1.12 15.91 4.92
N LYS A 90 2.35 16.26 5.32
CA LYS A 90 3.58 15.98 4.57
C LYS A 90 4.53 15.15 5.41
N ILE A 91 5.18 14.16 4.80
CA ILE A 91 6.25 13.40 5.42
C ILE A 91 7.55 14.19 5.28
N LYS A 92 8.22 14.48 6.39
CA LYS A 92 9.50 15.20 6.42
C LYS A 92 10.65 14.21 6.58
N VAL A 93 11.67 14.37 5.74
CA VAL A 93 12.86 13.51 5.71
C VAL A 93 14.10 14.36 5.44
N GLU A 94 15.27 13.83 5.76
CA GLU A 94 16.55 14.33 5.29
C GLU A 94 16.96 13.57 4.02
N TYR A 95 17.29 14.31 2.97
CA TYR A 95 17.72 13.74 1.70
C TYR A 95 18.85 14.58 1.12
N LYS A 96 20.00 13.95 0.87
CA LYS A 96 21.22 14.64 0.40
C LYS A 96 21.66 15.80 1.29
N GLY A 97 21.59 15.61 2.61
CA GLY A 97 21.93 16.64 3.61
C GLY A 97 20.96 17.83 3.68
N GLU A 98 19.79 17.76 3.02
CA GLU A 98 18.76 18.79 3.06
C GLU A 98 17.44 18.24 3.60
N GLY A 99 16.76 19.04 4.43
CA GLY A 99 15.39 18.76 4.83
C GLY A 99 14.45 18.87 3.63
N LYS A 100 13.74 17.79 3.32
CA LYS A 100 12.68 17.71 2.31
C LYS A 100 11.36 17.33 2.95
N SER A 101 10.27 17.68 2.30
CA SER A 101 8.94 17.24 2.68
C SER A 101 8.15 16.81 1.44
N PHE A 102 7.42 15.72 1.57
CA PHE A 102 6.69 15.07 0.49
C PHE A 102 5.25 14.83 0.90
N TYR A 103 4.31 15.07 -0.02
CA TYR A 103 2.95 14.60 0.16
C TYR A 103 2.87 13.06 0.07
N PRO A 104 1.86 12.43 0.70
CA PRO A 104 1.66 10.98 0.61
C PRO A 104 1.51 10.46 -0.82
N GLU A 105 0.89 11.24 -1.72
CA GLU A 105 0.79 10.92 -3.15
C GLU A 105 2.14 10.91 -3.86
N GLU A 106 3.11 11.75 -3.44
CA GLU A 106 4.47 11.74 -3.99
C GLU A 106 5.21 10.48 -3.54
N ILE A 107 5.13 10.11 -2.26
CA ILE A 107 5.71 8.85 -1.76
C ILE A 107 5.08 7.64 -2.46
N SER A 108 3.75 7.62 -2.60
CA SER A 108 3.04 6.56 -3.30
C SER A 108 3.41 6.51 -4.79
N SER A 109 3.67 7.66 -5.43
CA SER A 109 4.14 7.71 -6.81
C SER A 109 5.51 7.06 -6.98
N MET A 110 6.40 7.17 -5.99
CA MET A 110 7.73 6.51 -6.02
C MET A 110 7.58 4.99 -5.99
N VAL A 111 6.66 4.47 -5.16
CA VAL A 111 6.30 3.04 -5.17
C VAL A 111 5.73 2.62 -6.52
N LEU A 112 4.85 3.42 -7.12
CA LEU A 112 4.28 3.14 -8.45
C LEU A 112 5.33 3.20 -9.56
N ILE A 113 6.33 4.09 -9.47
CA ILE A 113 7.49 4.13 -10.38
C ILE A 113 8.23 2.80 -10.32
N LYS A 114 8.52 2.27 -9.11
CA LYS A 114 9.18 0.95 -8.98
C LYS A 114 8.33 -0.18 -9.57
N MET A 115 7.01 -0.13 -9.43
CA MET A 115 6.10 -1.12 -10.04
C MET A 115 6.08 -1.03 -11.55
N LYS A 116 6.08 0.19 -12.09
CA LYS A 116 6.20 0.47 -13.52
C LYS A 116 7.53 -0.05 -14.06
N GLU A 117 8.66 0.31 -13.45
CA GLU A 117 10.00 -0.16 -13.84
C GLU A 117 10.09 -1.69 -13.83
N THR A 118 9.48 -2.34 -12.82
CA THR A 118 9.41 -3.81 -12.74
C THR A 118 8.64 -4.40 -13.92
N ALA A 119 7.50 -3.81 -14.29
CA ALA A 119 6.73 -4.24 -15.45
C ALA A 119 7.46 -3.94 -16.78
N GLU A 120 8.12 -2.79 -16.90
CA GLU A 120 8.89 -2.42 -18.10
C GLU A 120 10.10 -3.35 -18.32
N ALA A 121 10.81 -3.71 -17.24
CA ALA A 121 11.91 -4.68 -17.30
C ALA A 121 11.43 -6.06 -17.77
N TYR A 122 10.23 -6.48 -17.37
CA TYR A 122 9.62 -7.74 -17.80
C TYR A 122 9.12 -7.71 -19.24
N LEU A 123 8.46 -6.62 -19.64
CA LEU A 123 7.83 -6.49 -20.96
C LEU A 123 8.79 -6.02 -22.06
N GLY A 124 9.93 -5.43 -21.71
CA GLY A 124 10.91 -4.88 -22.64
C GLY A 124 10.44 -3.61 -23.37
N THR A 125 9.40 -2.95 -22.86
CA THR A 125 8.81 -1.73 -23.46
C THR A 125 8.30 -0.80 -22.38
N THR A 126 8.15 0.49 -22.70
CA THR A 126 7.56 1.50 -21.82
C THR A 126 6.10 1.18 -21.50
N VAL A 127 5.75 1.24 -20.22
CA VAL A 127 4.38 1.09 -19.72
C VAL A 127 3.78 2.47 -19.48
N LYS A 128 2.66 2.75 -20.14
CA LYS A 128 1.97 4.05 -20.04
C LYS A 128 0.64 3.95 -19.33
N ASP A 129 -0.12 2.89 -19.56
CA ASP A 129 -1.49 2.76 -19.05
C ASP A 129 -1.53 1.79 -17.88
N ALA A 130 -2.30 2.13 -16.84
CA ALA A 130 -2.46 1.29 -15.67
C ALA A 130 -3.88 1.36 -15.08
N VAL A 131 -4.28 0.26 -14.45
CA VAL A 131 -5.40 0.21 -13.51
C VAL A 131 -4.82 0.08 -12.11
N ILE A 132 -5.25 0.94 -11.18
CA ILE A 132 -4.74 0.95 -9.80
C ILE A 132 -5.86 0.59 -8.85
N THR A 133 -5.57 -0.28 -7.88
CA THR A 133 -6.54 -0.73 -6.88
C THR A 133 -6.55 0.18 -5.65
N VAL A 134 -7.72 0.34 -5.02
CA VAL A 134 -7.90 1.03 -3.73
C VAL A 134 -8.88 0.25 -2.85
N PRO A 135 -8.86 0.43 -1.52
CA PRO A 135 -9.88 -0.16 -0.66
C PRO A 135 -11.28 0.33 -1.02
N ALA A 136 -12.31 -0.52 -0.85
CA ALA A 136 -13.69 -0.14 -1.20
C ALA A 136 -14.19 1.08 -0.39
N TYR A 137 -13.76 1.20 0.87
CA TYR A 137 -14.13 2.30 1.77
C TYR A 137 -13.41 3.63 1.49
N PHE A 138 -12.45 3.68 0.55
CA PHE A 138 -11.79 4.94 0.21
C PHE A 138 -12.80 5.97 -0.32
N ASN A 139 -12.77 7.15 0.28
CA ASN A 139 -13.58 8.29 -0.17
C ASN A 139 -13.00 8.93 -1.44
N ASP A 140 -13.73 9.90 -2.00
CA ASP A 140 -13.34 10.58 -3.24
C ASP A 140 -11.97 11.26 -3.17
N SER A 141 -11.62 11.87 -2.04
CA SER A 141 -10.32 12.53 -1.86
C SER A 141 -9.17 11.52 -1.88
N GLN A 142 -9.35 10.35 -1.26
CA GLN A 142 -8.32 9.30 -1.23
C GLN A 142 -8.18 8.63 -2.60
N ARG A 143 -9.29 8.42 -3.31
CA ARG A 143 -9.30 7.91 -4.69
C ARG A 143 -8.58 8.88 -5.64
N GLN A 144 -8.88 10.17 -5.52
CA GLN A 144 -8.24 11.20 -6.33
C GLN A 144 -6.75 11.28 -6.04
N ALA A 145 -6.35 11.34 -4.76
CA ALA A 145 -4.92 11.37 -4.39
C ALA A 145 -4.14 10.13 -4.87
N THR A 146 -4.78 8.95 -4.88
CA THR A 146 -4.17 7.73 -5.46
C THR A 146 -4.03 7.83 -6.98
N LYS A 147 -5.03 8.41 -7.66
CA LYS A 147 -4.96 8.68 -9.11
C LYS A 147 -3.87 9.71 -9.43
N ASP A 148 -3.72 10.72 -8.59
CA ASP A 148 -2.67 11.74 -8.70
C ASP A 148 -1.29 11.11 -8.54
N ALA A 149 -1.11 10.20 -7.57
CA ALA A 149 0.12 9.41 -7.43
C ALA A 149 0.46 8.63 -8.71
N GLY A 150 -0.54 8.01 -9.35
CA GLY A 150 -0.38 7.37 -10.66
C GLY A 150 0.05 8.35 -11.75
N THR A 151 -0.56 9.54 -11.79
CA THR A 151 -0.21 10.58 -12.76
C THR A 151 1.23 11.10 -12.55
N ILE A 152 1.63 11.35 -11.31
CA ILE A 152 2.99 11.77 -10.93
C ILE A 152 4.02 10.71 -11.33
N SER A 153 3.68 9.42 -11.25
CA SER A 153 4.54 8.31 -11.71
C SER A 153 4.66 8.19 -13.24
N GLY A 154 3.97 9.06 -13.99
CA GLY A 154 3.94 9.01 -15.45
C GLY A 154 3.09 7.87 -16.00
N LEU A 155 2.05 7.47 -15.27
CA LEU A 155 1.04 6.51 -15.70
C LEU A 155 -0.27 7.24 -16.04
N ASN A 156 -0.87 6.86 -17.16
CA ASN A 156 -2.27 7.14 -17.46
C ASN A 156 -3.16 6.15 -16.69
N VAL A 157 -3.81 6.64 -15.64
CA VAL A 157 -4.68 5.82 -14.80
C VAL A 157 -6.04 5.63 -15.48
N LEU A 158 -6.19 4.52 -16.20
CA LEU A 158 -7.40 4.16 -16.94
C LEU A 158 -8.60 4.02 -16.02
N ARG A 159 -8.38 3.43 -14.84
CA ARG A 159 -9.42 3.22 -13.84
C ARG A 159 -8.81 3.03 -12.45
N ILE A 160 -9.52 3.54 -11.44
CA ILE A 160 -9.37 3.12 -10.06
C ILE A 160 -10.42 2.05 -9.80
N ILE A 161 -10.02 0.85 -9.38
CA ILE A 161 -10.93 -0.24 -9.04
C ILE A 161 -10.82 -0.58 -7.56
N ASN A 162 -11.90 -1.10 -6.98
CA ASN A 162 -11.87 -1.55 -5.60
C ASN A 162 -11.07 -2.86 -5.50
N GLU A 163 -10.20 -2.97 -4.50
CA GLU A 163 -9.47 -4.19 -4.13
C GLU A 163 -10.38 -5.42 -4.05
N PRO A 164 -11.54 -5.39 -3.35
CA PRO A 164 -12.47 -6.52 -3.37
C PRO A 164 -13.03 -6.84 -4.76
N THR A 165 -13.36 -5.83 -5.57
CA THR A 165 -13.81 -6.08 -6.95
C THR A 165 -12.71 -6.74 -7.79
N ALA A 166 -11.46 -6.31 -7.65
CA ALA A 166 -10.31 -6.92 -8.31
C ALA A 166 -10.13 -8.39 -7.90
N ALA A 167 -10.28 -8.69 -6.61
CA ALA A 167 -10.22 -10.06 -6.08
C ALA A 167 -11.36 -10.94 -6.65
N ALA A 168 -12.58 -10.41 -6.75
CA ALA A 168 -13.70 -11.13 -7.33
C ALA A 168 -13.51 -11.45 -8.82
N ILE A 169 -12.96 -10.50 -9.58
CA ILE A 169 -12.57 -10.69 -10.99
C ILE A 169 -11.49 -11.76 -11.09
N ALA A 170 -10.46 -11.72 -10.23
CA ALA A 170 -9.37 -12.70 -10.23
C ALA A 170 -9.86 -14.14 -9.95
N TYR A 171 -10.89 -14.30 -9.10
CA TYR A 171 -11.50 -15.61 -8.84
C TYR A 171 -12.39 -16.10 -9.99
N GLY A 172 -12.62 -15.29 -11.02
CA GLY A 172 -13.45 -15.62 -12.18
C GLY A 172 -14.95 -15.58 -11.87
N LEU A 173 -15.35 -14.78 -10.88
CA LEU A 173 -16.75 -14.60 -10.51
C LEU A 173 -17.51 -13.68 -11.48
N ASP A 174 -16.79 -13.01 -12.39
CA ASP A 174 -17.34 -12.26 -13.53
C ASP A 174 -17.90 -13.17 -14.63
N LYS A 175 -17.48 -14.44 -14.68
CA LYS A 175 -17.97 -15.39 -15.68
C LYS A 175 -19.46 -15.60 -15.48
N LYS A 176 -20.24 -15.50 -16.57
CA LYS A 176 -21.68 -15.69 -16.55
C LYS A 176 -22.03 -17.04 -15.93
N VAL A 177 -22.50 -16.99 -14.70
CA VAL A 177 -23.20 -18.09 -14.07
C VAL A 177 -24.59 -17.57 -13.75
N GLY A 178 -25.63 -18.34 -14.08
CA GLY A 178 -27.00 -17.84 -14.03
C GLY A 178 -27.39 -17.32 -12.64
N GLY A 179 -27.98 -16.12 -12.61
CA GLY A 179 -28.55 -15.48 -11.43
C GLY A 179 -27.59 -14.57 -10.65
N GLU A 180 -28.17 -13.70 -9.83
CA GLU A 180 -27.46 -12.86 -8.87
C GLU A 180 -26.71 -13.71 -7.83
N ARG A 181 -25.49 -13.29 -7.48
CA ARG A 181 -24.66 -13.95 -6.46
C ARG A 181 -24.21 -12.96 -5.42
N ASN A 182 -24.36 -13.35 -4.16
CA ASN A 182 -23.74 -12.65 -3.04
C ASN A 182 -22.36 -13.26 -2.76
N VAL A 183 -21.33 -12.41 -2.72
CA VAL A 183 -19.94 -12.80 -2.49
C VAL A 183 -19.42 -11.99 -1.32
N LEU A 184 -18.89 -12.68 -0.31
CA LEU A 184 -18.16 -12.06 0.78
C LEU A 184 -16.67 -12.17 0.49
N ILE A 185 -15.98 -11.05 0.55
CA ILE A 185 -14.53 -10.95 0.42
C ILE A 185 -13.97 -10.61 1.79
N PHE A 186 -13.05 -11.44 2.25
CA PHE A 186 -12.32 -11.28 3.49
C PHE A 186 -10.86 -11.02 3.14
N ASP A 187 -10.40 -9.79 3.35
CA ASP A 187 -9.04 -9.34 3.07
C ASP A 187 -8.35 -8.96 4.37
N LEU A 188 -7.39 -9.78 4.80
CA LEU A 188 -6.59 -9.53 6.00
C LEU A 188 -5.13 -9.35 5.57
N GLY A 189 -4.74 -8.09 5.41
CA GLY A 189 -3.42 -7.68 4.96
C GLY A 189 -2.40 -7.51 6.09
N GLY A 190 -1.28 -6.88 5.76
CA GLY A 190 -0.20 -6.61 6.72
C GLY A 190 -0.55 -5.59 7.80
N GLY A 191 -1.45 -4.65 7.53
CA GLY A 191 -1.88 -3.65 8.53
C GLY A 191 -3.35 -3.21 8.39
N THR A 192 -4.10 -3.79 7.47
CA THR A 192 -5.51 -3.46 7.25
C THR A 192 -6.31 -4.75 7.15
N PHE A 193 -7.52 -4.71 7.69
CA PHE A 193 -8.50 -5.77 7.62
C PHE A 193 -9.79 -5.22 6.99
N ASP A 194 -10.22 -5.82 5.90
CA ASP A 194 -11.39 -5.41 5.14
C ASP A 194 -12.32 -6.57 4.83
N VAL A 195 -13.61 -6.35 5.03
CA VAL A 195 -14.68 -7.25 4.64
C VAL A 195 -15.64 -6.51 3.73
N SER A 196 -15.87 -7.04 2.53
CA SER A 196 -16.84 -6.49 1.60
C SER A 196 -17.84 -7.55 1.17
N ILE A 197 -19.13 -7.18 1.13
CA ILE A 197 -20.17 -7.99 0.48
C ILE A 197 -20.46 -7.38 -0.87
N LEU A 198 -20.38 -8.18 -1.92
CA LEU A 198 -20.66 -7.80 -3.30
C LEU A 198 -21.84 -8.60 -3.82
N THR A 199 -22.68 -7.97 -4.63
CA THR A 199 -23.54 -8.68 -5.56
C THR A 199 -22.88 -8.71 -6.93
N ILE A 200 -22.98 -9.85 -7.59
CA ILE A 200 -22.50 -10.05 -8.95
C ILE A 200 -23.66 -10.58 -9.78
N GLU A 201 -24.01 -9.85 -10.84
CA GLU A 201 -25.05 -10.22 -11.79
C GLU A 201 -24.62 -9.80 -13.19
N ASP A 202 -24.60 -10.74 -14.14
CA ASP A 202 -24.21 -10.51 -15.54
C ASP A 202 -22.88 -9.75 -15.74
N GLY A 203 -21.90 -9.98 -14.85
CA GLY A 203 -20.58 -9.34 -14.88
C GLY A 203 -20.55 -7.92 -14.30
N ILE A 204 -21.68 -7.43 -13.77
CA ILE A 204 -21.77 -6.18 -13.01
C ILE A 204 -21.45 -6.50 -11.54
N PHE A 205 -20.52 -5.74 -10.97
CA PHE A 205 -20.11 -5.85 -9.58
C PHE A 205 -20.63 -4.65 -8.80
N GLU A 206 -21.43 -4.90 -7.77
CA GLU A 206 -21.93 -3.87 -6.88
C GLU A 206 -21.50 -4.18 -5.44
N VAL A 207 -20.83 -3.23 -4.78
CA VAL A 207 -20.47 -3.34 -3.36
C VAL A 207 -21.71 -2.99 -2.53
N LYS A 208 -22.27 -3.95 -1.81
CA LYS A 208 -23.45 -3.75 -0.94
C LYS A 208 -23.09 -3.23 0.44
N SER A 209 -21.99 -3.72 1.00
CA SER A 209 -21.50 -3.26 2.29
C SER A 209 -20.00 -3.45 2.39
N THR A 210 -19.37 -2.64 3.24
CA THR A 210 -17.97 -2.78 3.62
C THR A 210 -17.84 -2.48 5.10
N ALA A 211 -17.08 -3.31 5.80
CA ALA A 211 -16.70 -3.15 7.20
C ALA A 211 -15.25 -3.61 7.34
N GLY A 212 -14.60 -3.32 8.47
CA GLY A 212 -13.21 -3.66 8.65
C GLY A 212 -12.56 -2.89 9.77
N ASP A 213 -11.25 -3.06 9.88
CA ASP A 213 -10.38 -2.32 10.77
C ASP A 213 -9.15 -1.85 9.99
N THR A 214 -9.02 -0.53 9.84
CA THR A 214 -7.89 0.05 9.11
C THR A 214 -6.57 -0.07 9.86
N HIS A 215 -6.58 -0.53 11.12
CA HIS A 215 -5.44 -0.62 12.02
C HIS A 215 -5.27 -2.03 12.58
N SER A 216 -5.77 -3.04 11.88
CA SER A 216 -5.57 -4.44 12.24
C SER A 216 -4.97 -5.23 11.08
N GLY A 217 -3.86 -5.93 11.31
CA GLY A 217 -3.27 -6.82 10.33
C GLY A 217 -2.10 -7.66 10.87
N GLY A 218 -1.32 -8.20 9.94
CA GLY A 218 -0.12 -9.00 10.24
C GLY A 218 0.84 -8.37 11.26
N GLU A 219 1.07 -7.06 11.19
CA GLU A 219 1.97 -6.33 12.10
C GLU A 219 1.51 -6.39 13.55
N ASP A 220 0.20 -6.43 13.82
CA ASP A 220 -0.32 -6.61 15.18
C ASP A 220 -0.01 -7.99 15.73
N PHE A 221 -0.07 -9.01 14.88
CA PHE A 221 0.28 -10.38 15.25
C PHE A 221 1.77 -10.48 15.59
N ASP A 222 2.62 -9.83 14.79
CA ASP A 222 4.06 -9.73 15.04
C ASP A 222 4.33 -8.99 16.36
N ASN A 223 3.66 -7.85 16.61
CA ASN A 223 3.78 -7.09 17.86
C ASN A 223 3.35 -7.90 19.09
N ARG A 224 2.30 -8.73 18.99
CA ARG A 224 1.92 -9.64 20.08
C ARG A 224 3.01 -10.67 20.36
N MET A 225 3.65 -11.19 19.32
CA MET A 225 4.76 -12.14 19.45
C MET A 225 6.01 -11.49 20.04
N VAL A 226 6.36 -10.27 19.58
CA VAL A 226 7.47 -9.48 20.15
C VAL A 226 7.24 -9.24 21.63
N ASN A 227 6.06 -8.74 22.03
CA ASN A 227 5.73 -8.50 23.43
C ASN A 227 5.81 -9.77 24.29
N HIS A 228 5.38 -10.91 23.76
CA HIS A 228 5.52 -12.20 24.43
C HIS A 228 7.00 -12.54 24.70
N PHE A 229 7.86 -12.42 23.69
CA PHE A 229 9.28 -12.72 23.85
C PHE A 229 10.04 -11.68 24.68
N LEU A 230 9.65 -10.41 24.66
CA LEU A 230 10.18 -9.38 25.56
C LEU A 230 9.91 -9.75 27.03
N GLN A 231 8.67 -10.14 27.34
CA GLN A 231 8.30 -10.58 28.68
C GLN A 231 9.06 -11.86 29.08
N GLU A 232 9.20 -12.81 28.15
CA GLU A 232 9.94 -14.05 28.39
C GLU A 232 11.44 -13.78 28.64
N PHE A 233 12.05 -12.89 27.86
CA PHE A 233 13.44 -12.50 28.02
C PHE A 233 13.68 -11.83 29.37
N LYS A 234 12.83 -10.86 29.75
CA LYS A 234 12.86 -10.20 31.06
C LYS A 234 12.69 -11.21 32.20
N ARG A 235 11.82 -12.21 32.03
CA ARG A 235 11.63 -13.30 33.01
C ARG A 235 12.89 -14.16 33.16
N LYS A 236 13.50 -14.59 32.05
CA LYS A 236 14.66 -15.51 31.99
C LYS A 236 15.97 -14.83 32.41
N TYR A 237 16.23 -13.62 31.92
CA TYR A 237 17.53 -12.95 32.04
C TYR A 237 17.53 -11.73 32.96
N LYS A 238 16.36 -11.34 33.51
CA LYS A 238 16.20 -10.20 34.43
C LYS A 238 16.70 -8.86 33.88
N LYS A 239 16.63 -8.69 32.56
CA LYS A 239 16.98 -7.46 31.86
C LYS A 239 15.79 -6.95 31.06
N ASP A 240 15.62 -5.63 31.01
CA ASP A 240 14.76 -4.97 30.03
C ASP A 240 15.61 -4.73 28.78
N PRO A 241 15.32 -5.41 27.65
CA PRO A 241 16.07 -5.27 26.41
C PRO A 241 15.74 -3.98 25.66
#